data_AF-A0A6C8YK91-F1
#
_entry.id   AF-A0A6C8YK91-F1
#
_cell.length_a   1.000
_cell.length_b   1.000
_cell.length_c   1.000
_cell.angle_alpha   90.00
_cell.angle_beta   90.00
_cell.angle_gamma   90.00
#
_symmetry.space_group_name_H-M   'P 1'
#
loop_
_entity.id
_entity.type
_entity.pdbx_description
1 polymer ?
#
loop_
_entity_poly.entity_id
_entity_poly.type
_entity_poly.pdbx_seq_one_letter_code
_entity_poly.pdbx_strand_id
1 'polypeptide(L)'
;TLHFINKGLTAIEVAEAVKFPPALEEKWYLRGYYGTLNHDVKAIYQFYLGWYDGNPADLYPLPPEDVAKKYVEFMGGVDEVLKKARVSYEAGEYRWVAEVVKHAVFADGENGEARALLADALEQLGYQSESGPWRNVFLAGADELRNSVPDEVISGVTLDIVEGMPFNLILDYMGIRLNGERSIGKRISMNWKLTDVDENYHLLVNNSVLIYREGEVDDKADLTLTTTRDTFNHIFGGVKSFEAAFADQTAKLEGDAKKFGEFASLLDEFNPVFNIVTP
;
A
#
# COMPACT_ATOMS: atom_id res chain seq x y z
N THR A 1 22.77 -11.99 9.12
CA THR A 1 22.45 -11.04 8.02
C THR A 1 23.61 -10.10 7.72
N LEU A 2 23.94 -9.13 8.59
CA LEU A 2 24.99 -8.11 8.32
C LEU A 2 26.35 -8.67 7.86
N HIS A 3 26.76 -9.83 8.37
CA HIS A 3 27.96 -10.53 7.90
C HIS A 3 27.94 -10.85 6.40
N PHE A 4 26.80 -11.31 5.87
CA PHE A 4 26.66 -11.60 4.44
C PHE A 4 26.52 -10.33 3.60
N ILE A 5 25.85 -9.30 4.14
CA ILE A 5 25.79 -7.97 3.52
C ILE A 5 27.20 -7.41 3.33
N ASN A 6 28.05 -7.47 4.36
CA ASN A 6 29.45 -7.03 4.28
C ASN A 6 30.32 -7.91 3.35
N LYS A 7 29.82 -9.08 2.93
CA LYS A 7 30.44 -9.92 1.88
C LYS A 7 29.97 -9.56 0.47
N GLY A 8 29.11 -8.55 0.33
CA GLY A 8 28.60 -8.08 -0.95
C GLY A 8 27.34 -8.78 -1.44
N LEU A 9 26.65 -9.55 -0.59
CA LEU A 9 25.40 -10.20 -0.99
C LEU A 9 24.23 -9.20 -0.96
N THR A 10 23.36 -9.27 -1.97
CA THR A 10 22.10 -8.52 -2.07
C THR A 10 21.02 -9.09 -1.13
N ALA A 11 19.88 -8.40 -0.99
CA ALA A 11 18.79 -8.83 -0.12
C ALA A 11 18.32 -10.27 -0.40
N ILE A 12 18.16 -10.63 -1.68
CA ILE A 12 17.68 -11.96 -2.10
C ILE A 12 18.77 -13.01 -1.83
N GLU A 13 20.03 -12.71 -2.12
CA GLU A 13 21.14 -13.64 -1.88
C GLU A 13 21.36 -13.90 -0.38
N VAL A 14 21.24 -12.87 0.46
CA VAL A 14 21.30 -13.03 1.92
C VAL A 14 20.17 -13.94 2.41
N ALA A 15 18.97 -13.84 1.82
CA ALA A 15 17.82 -14.67 2.17
C ALA A 15 17.97 -16.14 1.81
N GLU A 16 18.76 -16.44 0.79
CA GLU A 16 19.12 -17.82 0.42
C GLU A 16 20.29 -18.34 1.27
N ALA A 17 21.25 -17.48 1.62
CA ALA A 17 22.47 -17.85 2.34
C ALA A 17 22.27 -18.03 3.86
N VAL A 18 21.40 -17.24 4.50
CA VAL A 18 21.18 -17.33 5.95
C VAL A 18 20.35 -18.58 6.27
N LYS A 19 20.90 -19.43 7.13
CA LYS A 19 20.23 -20.61 7.70
C LYS A 19 20.38 -20.61 9.22
N PHE A 20 19.42 -21.22 9.92
CA PHE A 20 19.62 -21.54 11.32
C PHE A 20 20.74 -22.59 11.45
N PRO A 21 21.57 -22.52 12.50
CA PRO A 21 22.42 -23.65 12.85
C PRO A 21 21.54 -24.83 13.28
N PRO A 22 21.98 -26.10 13.07
CA PRO A 22 21.15 -27.28 13.33
C PRO A 22 20.49 -27.32 14.72
N ALA A 23 21.21 -26.88 15.75
CA ALA A 23 20.70 -26.84 17.12
C ALA A 23 19.46 -25.93 17.32
N LEU A 24 19.26 -24.95 16.43
CA LEU A 24 18.11 -24.05 16.43
C LEU A 24 17.03 -24.50 15.45
N GLU A 25 17.41 -25.08 14.30
CA GLU A 25 16.47 -25.46 13.23
C GLU A 25 15.45 -26.53 13.67
N GLU A 26 15.85 -27.42 14.58
CA GLU A 26 15.02 -28.51 15.11
C GLU A 26 14.03 -28.04 16.20
N LYS A 27 14.05 -26.76 16.60
CA LYS A 27 13.16 -26.24 17.65
C LYS A 27 11.85 -25.76 17.02
N TRP A 28 10.75 -26.42 17.37
CA TRP A 28 9.40 -26.09 16.89
C TRP A 28 9.03 -24.61 17.06
N TYR A 29 9.41 -23.98 18.18
CA TYR A 29 9.13 -22.56 18.45
C TYR A 29 10.00 -21.57 17.67
N LEU A 30 11.00 -22.05 16.91
CA LEU A 30 11.81 -21.24 15.99
C LEU A 30 11.45 -21.48 14.52
N ARG A 31 10.43 -22.31 14.24
CA ARG A 31 9.94 -22.54 12.87
C ARG A 31 9.19 -21.32 12.37
N GLY A 32 9.26 -21.12 11.06
CA GLY A 32 8.70 -19.95 10.39
C GLY A 32 7.19 -20.04 10.16
N TYR A 33 6.39 -20.25 11.21
CA TYR A 33 4.93 -20.35 11.08
C TYR A 33 4.23 -19.03 10.82
N TYR A 34 4.83 -17.93 11.24
CA TYR A 34 4.31 -16.58 11.03
C TYR A 34 5.31 -15.79 10.19
N GLY A 35 6.37 -15.28 10.83
CA GLY A 35 7.57 -14.78 10.15
C GLY A 35 8.33 -15.91 9.46
N THR A 36 9.15 -15.59 8.45
CA THR A 36 10.07 -16.55 7.83
C THR A 36 11.46 -15.99 7.82
N LEU A 37 12.44 -16.85 8.04
CA LEU A 37 13.85 -16.47 7.96
C LEU A 37 14.16 -15.76 6.63
N ASN A 38 13.50 -16.15 5.53
CA ASN A 38 13.71 -15.55 4.21
C ASN A 38 13.26 -14.08 4.15
N HIS A 39 12.04 -13.74 4.56
CA HIS A 39 11.60 -12.34 4.50
C HIS A 39 12.16 -11.50 5.66
N ASP A 40 12.38 -12.08 6.83
CA ASP A 40 12.95 -11.36 7.97
C ASP A 40 14.36 -10.85 7.67
N VAL A 41 15.20 -11.66 7.02
CA VAL A 41 16.57 -11.22 6.68
C VAL A 41 16.59 -10.23 5.52
N LYS A 42 15.62 -10.28 4.59
CA LYS A 42 15.41 -9.22 3.59
C LYS A 42 14.99 -7.92 4.26
N ALA A 43 14.11 -7.97 5.26
CA ALA A 43 13.72 -6.79 6.04
C ALA A 43 14.89 -6.20 6.81
N ILE A 44 15.78 -7.03 7.37
CA ILE A 44 17.03 -6.54 7.99
C ILE A 44 17.93 -5.89 6.93
N TYR A 45 18.07 -6.46 5.73
CA TYR A 45 18.81 -5.79 4.65
C TYR A 45 18.21 -4.41 4.35
N GLN A 46 16.90 -4.35 4.13
CA GLN A 46 16.16 -3.11 3.85
C GLN A 46 16.36 -2.05 4.94
N PHE A 47 16.38 -2.47 6.21
CA PHE A 47 16.61 -1.55 7.34
C PHE A 47 17.99 -0.90 7.29
N TYR A 48 19.03 -1.62 6.86
CA TYR A 48 20.40 -1.11 6.87
C TYR A 48 20.81 -0.42 5.56
N LEU A 49 20.37 -0.93 4.40
CA LEU A 49 20.83 -0.47 3.09
C LEU A 49 19.71 0.14 2.23
N GLY A 50 18.45 0.02 2.64
CA GLY A 50 17.30 0.43 1.83
C GLY A 50 16.99 -0.58 0.71
N TRP A 51 16.24 -0.10 -0.28
CA TRP A 51 15.67 -0.91 -1.37
C TRP A 51 16.68 -1.28 -2.46
N TYR A 52 17.71 -0.46 -2.64
CA TYR A 52 18.63 -0.55 -3.75
C TYR A 52 19.73 -1.58 -3.45
N ASP A 53 19.92 -2.54 -4.36
CA ASP A 53 20.85 -3.66 -4.16
C ASP A 53 22.31 -3.34 -4.54
N GLY A 54 22.55 -2.16 -5.10
CA GLY A 54 23.87 -1.68 -5.53
C GLY A 54 24.18 -1.93 -7.01
N ASN A 55 23.35 -2.65 -7.76
CA ASN A 55 23.54 -2.86 -9.20
C ASN A 55 22.91 -1.71 -10.00
N PRO A 56 23.66 -0.94 -10.82
CA PRO A 56 23.10 0.20 -11.55
C PRO A 56 21.95 -0.15 -12.52
N ALA A 57 21.86 -1.41 -12.97
CA ALA A 57 20.76 -1.86 -13.83
C ALA A 57 19.39 -1.82 -13.11
N ASP A 58 19.39 -1.92 -11.78
CA ASP A 58 18.19 -1.99 -10.94
C ASP A 58 17.82 -0.61 -10.34
N LEU A 59 18.57 0.45 -10.66
CA LEU A 59 18.39 1.78 -10.08
C LEU A 59 17.18 2.54 -10.66
N TYR A 60 16.92 2.38 -11.95
CA TYR A 60 15.83 3.06 -12.65
C TYR A 60 15.10 2.10 -13.61
N PRO A 61 14.46 1.05 -13.07
CA PRO A 61 13.77 0.05 -13.88
C PRO A 61 12.50 0.64 -14.51
N LEU A 62 12.08 0.04 -15.62
CA LEU A 62 10.73 0.26 -16.15
C LEU A 62 9.67 -0.25 -15.15
N PRO A 63 8.46 0.34 -15.13
CA PRO A 63 7.34 -0.20 -14.37
C PRO A 63 7.03 -1.67 -14.75
N PRO A 64 6.42 -2.46 -13.84
CA PRO A 64 6.16 -3.89 -14.05
C PRO A 64 5.39 -4.23 -15.33
N GLU A 65 4.38 -3.44 -15.70
CA GLU A 65 3.59 -3.66 -16.92
C GLU A 65 4.42 -3.43 -18.19
N ASP A 66 5.22 -2.35 -18.21
CA ASP A 66 6.06 -2.00 -19.35
C ASP A 66 7.20 -3.01 -19.55
N VAL A 67 7.86 -3.43 -18.47
CA VAL A 67 8.94 -4.41 -18.54
C VAL A 67 8.40 -5.80 -18.92
N ALA A 68 7.20 -6.17 -18.46
CA ALA A 68 6.56 -7.44 -18.79
C ALA A 68 6.36 -7.62 -20.30
N LYS A 69 5.85 -6.58 -20.99
CA LYS A 69 5.69 -6.58 -22.45
C LYS A 69 7.02 -6.83 -23.17
N LYS A 70 8.13 -6.25 -22.68
CA LYS A 70 9.48 -6.44 -23.23
C LYS A 70 10.06 -7.83 -22.98
N TYR A 71 9.89 -8.38 -21.78
CA TYR A 71 10.31 -9.75 -21.50
C TYR A 71 9.59 -10.76 -22.38
N VAL A 72 8.27 -10.63 -22.52
CA VAL A 72 7.46 -11.51 -23.36
C VAL A 72 7.87 -11.40 -24.83
N GLU A 73 8.10 -10.18 -25.34
CA GLU A 73 8.64 -9.95 -26.70
C GLU A 73 9.97 -10.72 -26.90
N PHE A 74 10.90 -10.60 -25.95
CA PHE A 74 12.22 -11.23 -26.04
C PHE A 74 12.18 -12.76 -25.90
N MET A 75 11.21 -13.29 -25.15
CA MET A 75 11.05 -14.74 -24.93
C MET A 75 10.31 -15.46 -26.07
N GLY A 76 9.77 -14.73 -27.05
CA GLY A 76 9.10 -15.26 -28.23
C GLY A 76 7.58 -15.16 -28.20
N GLY A 77 7.00 -14.27 -27.38
CA GLY A 77 5.56 -14.10 -27.22
C GLY A 77 4.97 -14.93 -26.07
N VAL A 78 3.73 -14.61 -25.68
CA VAL A 78 3.05 -15.23 -24.53
C VAL A 78 2.96 -16.75 -24.68
N ASP A 79 2.56 -17.25 -25.85
CA ASP A 79 2.40 -18.68 -26.11
C ASP A 79 3.71 -19.47 -25.89
N GLU A 80 4.84 -18.91 -26.34
CA GLU A 80 6.14 -19.56 -26.18
C GLU A 80 6.63 -19.50 -24.72
N VAL A 81 6.33 -18.42 -24.00
CA VAL A 81 6.56 -18.32 -22.54
C VAL A 81 5.77 -19.41 -21.82
N LEU A 82 4.46 -19.53 -22.07
CA LEU A 82 3.61 -20.51 -21.39
C LEU A 82 4.04 -21.94 -21.72
N LYS A 83 4.38 -22.24 -22.98
CA LYS A 83 4.89 -23.55 -23.39
C LYS A 83 6.16 -23.93 -22.62
N LYS A 84 7.13 -23.02 -22.50
CA LYS A 84 8.37 -23.27 -21.74
C LYS A 84 8.10 -23.37 -20.23
N ALA A 85 7.26 -22.48 -19.71
CA ALA A 85 6.91 -22.45 -18.30
C ALA A 85 6.19 -23.73 -17.84
N ARG A 86 5.35 -24.35 -18.70
CA ARG A 86 4.74 -25.65 -18.41
C ARG A 86 5.78 -26.75 -18.23
N VAL A 87 6.88 -26.74 -19.00
CA VAL A 87 7.98 -27.71 -18.80
C VAL A 87 8.62 -27.53 -17.42
N SER A 88 8.91 -26.29 -17.02
CA SER A 88 9.42 -25.98 -15.67
C SER A 88 8.41 -26.32 -14.56
N TYR A 89 7.11 -26.16 -14.83
CA TYR A 89 6.06 -26.53 -13.89
C TYR A 89 6.02 -28.04 -13.64
N GLU A 90 6.06 -28.85 -14.70
CA GLU A 90 6.13 -30.31 -14.59
C GLU A 90 7.44 -30.78 -13.90
N ALA A 91 8.50 -29.99 -14.00
CA ALA A 91 9.76 -30.23 -13.29
C ALA A 91 9.74 -29.79 -11.80
N GLY A 92 8.65 -29.17 -11.33
CA GLY A 92 8.51 -28.70 -9.95
C GLY A 92 9.18 -27.35 -9.64
N GLU A 93 9.56 -26.59 -10.66
CA GLU A 93 10.30 -25.32 -10.52
C GLU A 93 9.36 -24.14 -10.22
N TYR A 94 8.43 -24.30 -9.28
CA TYR A 94 7.29 -23.37 -9.11
C TYR A 94 7.69 -21.92 -8.83
N ARG A 95 8.81 -21.68 -8.12
CA ARG A 95 9.34 -20.32 -7.90
C ARG A 95 9.69 -19.62 -9.22
N TRP A 96 10.33 -20.35 -10.13
CA TRP A 96 10.70 -19.85 -11.45
C TRP A 96 9.47 -19.68 -12.35
N VAL A 97 8.55 -20.66 -12.34
CA VAL A 97 7.29 -20.54 -13.08
C VAL A 97 6.52 -19.29 -12.65
N ALA A 98 6.39 -19.04 -11.35
CA ALA A 98 5.72 -17.86 -10.84
C ALA A 98 6.41 -16.56 -11.30
N GLU A 99 7.73 -16.51 -11.28
CA GLU A 99 8.51 -15.34 -11.72
C GLU A 99 8.32 -15.06 -13.22
N VAL A 100 8.48 -16.08 -14.07
CA VAL A 100 8.44 -15.91 -15.53
C VAL A 100 7.02 -15.69 -16.04
N VAL A 101 6.02 -16.42 -15.51
CA VAL A 101 4.62 -16.32 -15.96
C VAL A 101 3.97 -15.02 -15.47
N LYS A 102 4.43 -14.43 -14.36
CA LYS A 102 4.06 -13.06 -13.97
C LYS A 102 4.24 -12.06 -15.11
N HIS A 103 5.32 -12.18 -15.90
CA HIS A 103 5.51 -11.30 -17.06
C HIS A 103 4.47 -11.56 -18.17
N ALA A 104 3.98 -12.78 -18.35
CA ALA A 104 2.88 -13.04 -19.28
C ALA A 104 1.58 -12.38 -18.79
N VAL A 105 1.25 -12.51 -17.51
CA VAL A 105 0.06 -11.87 -16.90
C VAL A 105 0.15 -10.36 -16.91
N PHE A 106 1.30 -9.77 -16.59
CA PHE A 106 1.46 -8.30 -16.60
C PHE A 106 1.57 -7.71 -18.02
N ALA A 107 1.86 -8.53 -19.04
CA ALA A 107 1.81 -8.09 -20.43
C ALA A 107 0.38 -8.12 -21.00
N ASP A 108 -0.44 -9.07 -20.55
CA ASP A 108 -1.85 -9.24 -20.93
C ASP A 108 -2.65 -9.79 -19.73
N GLY A 109 -3.24 -8.89 -18.94
CA GLY A 109 -3.94 -9.20 -17.69
C GLY A 109 -5.18 -10.07 -17.86
N GLU A 110 -5.73 -10.14 -19.06
CA GLU A 110 -6.94 -10.92 -19.39
C GLU A 110 -6.61 -12.30 -19.99
N ASN A 111 -5.32 -12.63 -20.14
CA ASN A 111 -4.90 -13.92 -20.70
C ASN A 111 -5.20 -15.07 -19.75
N GLY A 112 -6.32 -15.77 -20.00
CA GLY A 112 -6.79 -16.85 -19.12
C GLY A 112 -5.79 -17.99 -18.93
N GLU A 113 -4.99 -18.35 -19.94
CA GLU A 113 -3.98 -19.40 -19.80
C GLU A 113 -2.79 -18.97 -18.93
N ALA A 114 -2.32 -17.74 -19.09
CA ALA A 114 -1.25 -17.20 -18.26
C ALA A 114 -1.67 -17.06 -16.80
N ARG A 115 -2.88 -16.53 -16.57
CA ARG A 115 -3.48 -16.43 -15.23
C ARG A 115 -3.60 -17.81 -14.57
N ALA A 116 -4.14 -18.80 -15.29
CA ALA A 116 -4.32 -20.15 -14.78
C ALA A 116 -2.97 -20.80 -14.42
N LEU A 117 -1.97 -20.73 -15.30
CA LEU A 117 -0.65 -21.32 -15.02
C LEU A 117 0.07 -20.62 -13.85
N LEU A 118 -0.04 -19.30 -13.73
CA LEU A 118 0.49 -18.58 -12.58
C LEU A 118 -0.23 -18.98 -11.30
N ALA A 119 -1.56 -19.08 -11.32
CA ALA A 119 -2.36 -19.52 -10.18
C ALA A 119 -1.95 -20.93 -9.72
N ASP A 120 -1.75 -21.86 -10.64
CA ASP A 120 -1.29 -23.22 -10.32
C ASP A 120 0.09 -23.21 -9.66
N ALA A 121 1.03 -22.40 -10.16
CA ALA A 121 2.36 -22.27 -9.56
C ALA A 121 2.31 -21.65 -8.15
N LEU A 122 1.53 -20.59 -7.96
CA LEU A 122 1.34 -19.97 -6.64
C LEU A 122 0.66 -20.94 -5.67
N GLU A 123 -0.33 -21.72 -6.12
CA GLU A 123 -0.99 -22.72 -5.30
C GLU A 123 -0.01 -23.77 -4.77
N GLN A 124 0.88 -24.29 -5.63
CA GLN A 124 1.93 -25.23 -5.21
C GLN A 124 2.90 -24.61 -4.19
N LEU A 125 3.28 -23.34 -4.37
CA LEU A 125 4.09 -22.61 -3.38
C LEU A 125 3.34 -22.42 -2.05
N GLY A 126 2.03 -22.19 -2.10
CA GLY A 126 1.16 -22.12 -0.93
C GLY A 126 1.06 -23.45 -0.18
N TYR A 127 0.98 -24.57 -0.89
CA TYR A 127 0.99 -25.91 -0.29
C TYR A 127 2.32 -26.28 0.37
N GLN A 128 3.44 -25.78 -0.16
CA GLN A 128 4.78 -26.02 0.37
C GLN A 128 5.18 -25.03 1.49
N SER A 129 4.37 -23.99 1.73
CA SER A 129 4.67 -22.96 2.71
C SER A 129 4.38 -23.42 4.13
N GLU A 130 5.41 -23.42 4.99
CA GLU A 130 5.25 -23.63 6.43
C GLU A 130 4.64 -22.39 7.14
N SER A 131 4.89 -21.19 6.60
CA SER A 131 4.32 -19.94 7.09
C SER A 131 2.86 -19.81 6.70
N GLY A 132 1.99 -19.62 7.70
CA GLY A 132 0.59 -19.31 7.50
C GLY A 132 0.38 -18.06 6.64
N PRO A 133 1.05 -16.92 6.94
CA PRO A 133 1.02 -15.74 6.07
C PRO A 133 1.43 -16.01 4.63
N TRP A 134 2.54 -16.71 4.37
CA TRP A 134 2.96 -17.02 2.99
C TRP A 134 1.97 -17.91 2.27
N ARG A 135 1.48 -18.96 2.94
CA ARG A 135 0.41 -19.81 2.41
C ARG A 135 -0.79 -18.97 2.00
N ASN A 136 -1.26 -18.08 2.88
CA ASN A 136 -2.43 -17.25 2.60
C ASN A 136 -2.21 -16.31 1.43
N VAL A 137 -1.05 -15.63 1.35
CA VAL A 137 -0.72 -14.73 0.23
C VAL A 137 -0.67 -15.49 -1.10
N PHE A 138 -0.02 -16.65 -1.14
CA PHE A 138 0.05 -17.45 -2.36
C PHE A 138 -1.32 -17.95 -2.81
N LEU A 139 -2.15 -18.45 -1.88
CA LEU A 139 -3.48 -18.97 -2.20
C LEU A 139 -4.48 -17.87 -2.55
N ALA A 140 -4.41 -16.70 -1.91
CA ALA A 140 -5.21 -15.54 -2.27
C ALA A 140 -4.87 -15.05 -3.69
N GLY A 141 -3.57 -14.94 -4.01
CA GLY A 141 -3.15 -14.58 -5.37
C GLY A 141 -3.59 -15.60 -6.43
N ALA A 142 -3.55 -16.90 -6.11
CA ALA A 142 -4.08 -17.94 -7.00
C ALA A 142 -5.60 -17.84 -7.19
N ASP A 143 -6.34 -17.50 -6.13
CA ASP A 143 -7.79 -17.29 -6.18
C ASP A 143 -8.16 -16.07 -7.04
N GLU A 144 -7.50 -14.92 -6.82
CA GLU A 144 -7.70 -13.69 -7.61
C GLU A 144 -7.29 -13.84 -9.08
N LEU A 145 -6.35 -14.72 -9.41
CA LEU A 145 -6.02 -15.01 -10.81
C LEU A 145 -7.11 -15.85 -11.50
N ARG A 146 -7.78 -16.75 -10.76
CA ARG A 146 -8.82 -17.63 -11.29
C ARG A 146 -10.21 -16.99 -11.28
N ASN A 147 -10.44 -16.08 -10.34
CA ASN A 147 -11.70 -15.42 -10.08
C ASN A 147 -11.54 -13.90 -10.21
N SER A 148 -12.60 -13.14 -9.90
CA SER A 148 -12.50 -11.68 -9.77
C SER A 148 -12.08 -11.30 -8.36
N VAL A 149 -11.44 -10.14 -8.19
CA VAL A 149 -11.27 -9.52 -6.88
C VAL A 149 -12.65 -9.28 -6.24
N PRO A 150 -12.78 -9.37 -4.90
CA PRO A 150 -14.05 -9.09 -4.22
C PRO A 150 -14.55 -7.68 -4.53
N ASP A 151 -15.87 -7.49 -4.66
CA ASP A 151 -16.47 -6.18 -4.92
C ASP A 151 -16.27 -5.19 -3.75
N GLU A 152 -16.18 -5.72 -2.52
CA GLU A 152 -16.02 -4.94 -1.30
C GLU A 152 -15.07 -5.64 -0.31
N VAL A 153 -14.33 -4.83 0.44
CA VAL A 153 -13.58 -5.29 1.62
C VAL A 153 -14.08 -4.56 2.86
N ILE A 154 -14.13 -5.27 3.98
CA ILE A 154 -14.58 -4.72 5.25
C ILE A 154 -13.48 -3.79 5.78
N SER A 155 -13.78 -2.50 5.94
CA SER A 155 -12.90 -1.58 6.64
C SER A 155 -12.77 -1.98 8.11
N GLY A 156 -11.53 -2.13 8.58
CA GLY A 156 -11.24 -2.38 10.00
C GLY A 156 -11.24 -1.12 10.86
N VAL A 157 -11.45 0.07 10.27
CA VAL A 157 -11.45 1.34 11.01
C VAL A 157 -12.81 1.55 11.68
N THR A 158 -12.83 1.48 13.01
CA THR A 158 -14.00 1.77 13.84
C THR A 158 -13.95 3.20 14.38
N LEU A 159 -15.09 3.71 14.87
CA LEU A 159 -15.13 5.02 15.50
C LEU A 159 -14.18 5.10 16.72
N ASP A 160 -14.12 4.04 17.54
CA ASP A 160 -13.19 3.95 18.69
C ASP A 160 -11.72 4.15 18.28
N ILE A 161 -11.32 3.64 17.10
CA ILE A 161 -9.97 3.85 16.56
C ILE A 161 -9.76 5.33 16.19
N VAL A 162 -10.77 5.96 15.57
CA VAL A 162 -10.72 7.38 15.21
C VAL A 162 -10.66 8.26 16.46
N GLU A 163 -11.43 7.93 17.49
CA GLU A 163 -11.46 8.66 18.77
C GLU A 163 -10.13 8.57 19.54
N GLY A 164 -9.46 7.41 19.47
CA GLY A 164 -8.13 7.22 20.06
C GLY A 164 -6.99 7.89 19.30
N MET A 165 -7.26 8.44 18.10
CA MET A 165 -6.24 9.04 17.25
C MET A 165 -5.89 10.48 17.72
N PRO A 166 -4.61 10.83 17.85
CA PRO A 166 -4.19 12.23 17.95
C PRO A 166 -4.68 13.03 16.74
N PHE A 167 -5.15 14.27 16.93
CA PHE A 167 -5.76 15.02 15.82
C PHE A 167 -4.75 15.38 14.72
N ASN A 168 -3.49 15.60 15.07
CA ASN A 168 -2.42 15.80 14.09
C ASN A 168 -2.28 14.62 13.12
N LEU A 169 -2.49 13.36 13.55
CA LEU A 169 -2.45 12.20 12.65
C LEU A 169 -3.65 12.17 11.68
N ILE A 170 -4.81 12.70 12.09
CA ILE A 170 -5.94 12.91 11.18
C ILE A 170 -5.59 13.94 10.12
N LEU A 171 -4.94 15.05 10.52
CA LEU A 171 -4.48 16.08 9.58
C LEU A 171 -3.39 15.55 8.63
N ASP A 172 -2.47 14.73 9.13
CA ASP A 172 -1.47 14.03 8.31
C ASP A 172 -2.16 13.13 7.26
N TYR A 173 -3.17 12.36 7.68
CA TYR A 173 -3.94 11.51 6.76
C TYR A 173 -4.72 12.32 5.72
N MET A 174 -5.25 13.49 6.09
CA MET A 174 -5.82 14.41 5.10
C MET A 174 -4.77 14.91 4.11
N GLY A 175 -3.52 15.09 4.56
CA GLY A 175 -2.39 15.39 3.68
C GLY A 175 -2.09 14.25 2.70
N ILE A 176 -2.18 13.00 3.15
CA ILE A 176 -2.05 11.80 2.29
C ILE A 176 -3.19 11.75 1.27
N ARG A 177 -4.42 12.09 1.67
CA ARG A 177 -5.58 12.13 0.77
C ARG A 177 -5.56 13.29 -0.21
N LEU A 178 -4.75 14.33 0.01
CA LEU A 178 -4.71 15.47 -0.89
C LEU A 178 -4.17 15.04 -2.26
N ASN A 179 -5.00 15.18 -3.28
CA ASN A 179 -4.60 14.94 -4.66
C ASN A 179 -3.66 16.07 -5.14
N GLY A 180 -2.38 15.73 -5.30
CA GLY A 180 -1.32 16.68 -5.69
C GLY A 180 -1.55 17.32 -7.06
N GLU A 181 -2.10 16.57 -8.02
CA GLU A 181 -2.35 17.04 -9.40
C GLU A 181 -3.51 18.04 -9.44
N ARG A 182 -4.63 17.71 -8.77
CA ARG A 182 -5.80 18.60 -8.70
C ARG A 182 -5.51 19.87 -7.88
N SER A 183 -4.54 19.83 -6.97
CA SER A 183 -4.16 20.95 -6.12
C SER A 183 -3.07 21.86 -6.72
N ILE A 184 -2.61 21.62 -7.96
CA ILE A 184 -1.63 22.48 -8.64
C ILE A 184 -2.13 23.93 -8.72
N GLY A 185 -1.30 24.86 -8.26
CA GLY A 185 -1.60 26.31 -8.27
C GLY A 185 -2.68 26.74 -7.29
N LYS A 186 -3.19 25.84 -6.43
CA LYS A 186 -4.18 26.16 -5.41
C LYS A 186 -3.50 26.71 -4.16
N ARG A 187 -4.12 27.75 -3.59
CA ARG A 187 -3.82 28.24 -2.25
C ARG A 187 -5.12 28.37 -1.46
N ILE A 188 -5.19 27.69 -0.32
CA ILE A 188 -6.35 27.69 0.59
C ILE A 188 -5.84 27.74 2.02
N SER A 189 -6.09 28.84 2.73
CA SER A 189 -5.72 29.07 4.13
C SER A 189 -6.97 28.89 5.00
N MET A 190 -6.89 28.06 6.04
CA MET A 190 -8.05 27.70 6.86
C MET A 190 -7.66 27.68 8.34
N ASN A 191 -8.53 28.18 9.21
CA ASN A 191 -8.41 27.97 10.65
C ASN A 191 -9.40 26.90 11.10
N TRP A 192 -8.95 25.93 11.86
CA TRP A 192 -9.78 24.87 12.43
C TRP A 192 -9.73 24.98 13.95
N LYS A 193 -10.91 25.07 14.58
CA LYS A 193 -11.06 25.30 16.03
C LYS A 193 -11.88 24.16 16.64
N LEU A 194 -11.29 23.43 17.57
CA LEU A 194 -11.91 22.33 18.31
C LEU A 194 -12.26 22.80 19.72
N THR A 195 -13.55 23.08 19.98
CA THR A 195 -13.97 23.84 21.15
C THR A 195 -14.01 23.06 22.46
N ASP A 196 -14.20 21.75 22.40
CA ASP A 196 -14.27 20.83 23.54
C ASP A 196 -12.89 20.49 24.13
N VAL A 197 -11.84 20.59 23.31
CA VAL A 197 -10.44 20.36 23.72
C VAL A 197 -9.59 21.64 23.75
N ASP A 198 -10.17 22.79 23.40
CA ASP A 198 -9.50 24.11 23.31
C ASP A 198 -8.25 24.10 22.42
N GLU A 199 -8.34 23.40 21.28
CA GLU A 199 -7.25 23.30 20.31
C GLU A 199 -7.57 24.09 19.04
N ASN A 200 -6.55 24.71 18.46
CA ASN A 200 -6.66 25.46 17.22
C ASN A 200 -5.55 25.03 16.25
N TYR A 201 -5.87 25.02 14.96
CA TYR A 201 -4.96 24.63 13.91
C TYR A 201 -5.08 25.60 12.73
N HIS A 202 -3.95 26.05 12.22
CA HIS A 202 -3.88 26.73 10.93
C HIS A 202 -3.49 25.71 9.86
N LEU A 203 -4.34 25.54 8.85
CA LEU A 203 -4.12 24.65 7.72
C LEU A 203 -3.88 25.49 6.46
N LEU A 204 -2.93 25.04 5.62
CA LEU A 204 -2.61 25.68 4.35
C LEU A 204 -2.41 24.62 3.28
N VAL A 205 -3.27 24.63 2.26
CA VAL A 205 -2.96 24.02 0.97
C VAL A 205 -2.14 25.02 0.18
N ASN A 206 -0.92 24.65 -0.18
CA ASN A 206 -0.05 25.45 -1.04
C ASN A 206 0.98 24.54 -1.70
N ASN A 207 1.37 24.81 -2.95
CA ASN A 207 2.34 23.99 -3.70
C ASN A 207 1.98 22.49 -3.69
N SER A 208 0.70 22.16 -3.86
CA SER A 208 0.19 20.79 -3.89
C SER A 208 0.46 19.95 -2.64
N VAL A 209 0.66 20.59 -1.48
CA VAL A 209 0.76 19.92 -0.18
C VAL A 209 -0.19 20.57 0.83
N LEU A 210 -0.65 19.78 1.80
CA LEU A 210 -1.36 20.26 2.98
C LEU A 210 -0.35 20.39 4.13
N ILE A 211 -0.23 21.58 4.69
CA ILE A 211 0.59 21.87 5.87
C ILE A 211 -0.35 22.32 6.98
N TYR A 212 -0.07 21.95 8.22
CA TYR A 212 -0.77 22.48 9.38
C TYR A 212 0.20 22.94 10.47
N ARG A 213 -0.29 23.83 11.33
CA ARG A 213 0.40 24.31 12.53
C ARG A 213 -0.56 24.28 13.71
N GLU A 214 -0.18 23.52 14.72
CA GLU A 214 -0.90 23.40 15.98
C GLU A 214 -0.74 24.68 16.82
N GLY A 215 -1.83 25.12 17.46
CA GLY A 215 -1.87 26.31 18.30
C GLY A 215 -1.84 27.64 17.53
N GLU A 216 -1.75 27.62 16.20
CA GLU A 216 -1.73 28.82 15.37
C GLU A 216 -3.09 29.10 14.74
N VAL A 217 -3.38 30.39 14.54
CA VAL A 217 -4.50 30.89 13.73
C VAL A 217 -3.99 32.01 12.82
N ASP A 218 -4.51 32.08 11.60
CA ASP A 218 -4.22 33.14 10.64
C ASP A 218 -5.44 34.05 10.50
N ASP A 219 -5.32 35.31 10.91
CA ASP A 219 -6.40 36.31 10.77
C ASP A 219 -6.77 36.58 9.30
N LYS A 220 -5.92 36.16 8.35
CA LYS A 220 -6.15 36.25 6.91
C LYS A 220 -6.53 34.91 6.29
N ALA A 221 -6.91 33.92 7.09
CA ALA A 221 -7.44 32.67 6.58
C ALA A 221 -8.67 32.94 5.70
N ASP A 222 -8.80 32.17 4.61
CA ASP A 222 -9.92 32.26 3.69
C ASP A 222 -11.23 31.82 4.40
N LEU A 223 -11.13 30.92 5.37
CA LEU A 223 -12.24 30.41 6.17
C LEU A 223 -11.82 29.97 7.57
N THR A 224 -12.79 29.86 8.47
CA THR A 224 -12.66 29.26 9.80
C THR A 224 -13.74 28.20 10.00
N LEU A 225 -13.33 26.96 10.26
CA LEU A 225 -14.19 25.87 10.71
C LEU A 225 -14.12 25.78 12.24
N THR A 226 -15.25 25.87 12.91
CA THR A 226 -15.37 25.68 14.37
C THR A 226 -16.28 24.49 14.66
N THR A 227 -15.81 23.52 15.42
CA THR A 227 -16.57 22.31 15.79
C THR A 227 -16.00 21.70 17.07
N THR A 228 -16.49 20.52 17.48
CA THR A 228 -15.90 19.72 18.55
C THR A 228 -15.03 18.60 17.98
N ARG A 229 -14.06 18.10 18.76
CA ARG A 229 -13.28 16.89 18.46
C ARG A 229 -14.20 15.71 18.19
N ASP A 230 -15.22 15.55 19.03
CA ASP A 230 -16.26 14.53 18.90
C ASP A 230 -16.99 14.60 17.55
N THR A 231 -17.50 15.79 17.17
CA THR A 231 -18.19 15.98 15.90
C THR A 231 -17.26 15.71 14.73
N PHE A 232 -16.00 16.13 14.81
CA PHE A 232 -15.02 15.86 13.78
C PHE A 232 -14.75 14.36 13.62
N ASN A 233 -14.62 13.62 14.72
CA ASN A 233 -14.40 12.17 14.68
C ASN A 233 -15.56 11.44 14.01
N HIS A 234 -16.80 11.83 14.31
CA HIS A 234 -17.99 11.28 13.64
C HIS A 234 -18.02 11.59 12.14
N ILE A 235 -17.54 12.78 11.75
CA ILE A 235 -17.43 13.14 10.34
C ILE A 235 -16.35 12.30 9.64
N PHE A 236 -15.17 12.23 10.24
CA PHE A 236 -14.03 11.50 9.70
C PHE A 236 -14.29 9.99 9.63
N GLY A 237 -14.99 9.42 10.62
CA GLY A 237 -15.43 8.03 10.64
C GLY A 237 -16.61 7.72 9.73
N GLY A 238 -17.11 8.69 8.94
CA GLY A 238 -18.22 8.48 8.00
C GLY A 238 -19.60 8.32 8.64
N VAL A 239 -19.74 8.58 9.94
CA VAL A 239 -21.02 8.52 10.67
C VAL A 239 -21.87 9.76 10.39
N LYS A 240 -21.23 10.89 10.11
CA LYS A 240 -21.87 12.19 9.87
C LYS A 240 -21.23 12.90 8.68
N SER A 241 -21.98 13.71 7.94
CA SER A 241 -21.40 14.58 6.92
C SER A 241 -21.17 16.00 7.44
N PHE A 242 -20.29 16.77 6.80
CA PHE A 242 -20.13 18.18 7.13
C PHE A 242 -21.43 18.97 6.91
N GLU A 243 -22.21 18.66 5.87
CA GLU A 243 -23.51 19.28 5.59
C GLU A 243 -24.49 19.07 6.75
N ALA A 244 -24.57 17.84 7.28
CA ALA A 244 -25.40 17.52 8.43
C ALA A 244 -24.94 18.28 9.68
N ALA A 245 -23.62 18.37 9.90
CA ALA A 245 -23.05 19.10 11.04
C ALA A 245 -23.27 20.61 10.97
N PHE A 246 -23.27 21.19 9.77
CA PHE A 246 -23.65 22.59 9.58
C PHE A 246 -25.15 22.83 9.79
N ALA A 247 -25.99 21.89 9.34
CA ALA A 247 -27.44 22.01 9.47
C ALA A 247 -27.91 21.94 10.93
N ASP A 248 -27.32 21.06 11.75
CA ASP A 248 -27.64 20.93 13.18
C ASP A 248 -26.77 21.79 14.11
N GLN A 249 -25.91 22.63 13.53
CA GLN A 249 -25.06 23.60 14.23
C GLN A 249 -23.99 23.00 15.15
N THR A 250 -23.68 21.70 15.00
CA THR A 250 -22.52 21.07 15.67
C THR A 250 -21.18 21.42 15.00
N ALA A 251 -21.23 21.93 13.78
CA ALA A 251 -20.11 22.60 13.11
C ALA A 251 -20.57 23.98 12.60
N LYS A 252 -19.64 24.93 12.56
CA LYS A 252 -19.84 26.27 12.03
C LYS A 252 -18.72 26.63 11.06
N LEU A 253 -19.09 27.17 9.90
CA LEU A 253 -18.16 27.67 8.90
C LEU A 253 -18.30 29.19 8.77
N GLU A 254 -17.20 29.91 8.90
CA GLU A 254 -17.10 31.35 8.70
C GLU A 254 -16.11 31.64 7.55
N GLY A 255 -16.34 32.70 6.76
CA GLY A 255 -15.49 33.05 5.61
C GLY A 255 -16.00 32.48 4.29
N ASP A 256 -15.08 32.13 3.38
CA ASP A 256 -15.40 31.67 2.02
C ASP A 256 -15.80 30.19 1.98
N ALA A 257 -17.10 29.92 1.97
CA ALA A 257 -17.63 28.55 1.86
C ALA A 257 -17.24 27.84 0.56
N LYS A 258 -16.93 28.57 -0.54
CA LYS A 258 -16.47 27.96 -1.78
C LYS A 258 -15.08 27.36 -1.63
N LYS A 259 -14.23 27.98 -0.81
CA LYS A 259 -12.90 27.47 -0.48
C LYS A 259 -12.94 26.18 0.33
N PHE A 260 -13.95 26.01 1.19
CA PHE A 260 -14.18 24.74 1.88
C PHE A 260 -14.56 23.63 0.90
N GLY A 261 -15.51 23.90 0.00
CA GLY A 261 -15.89 22.95 -1.06
C GLY A 261 -14.74 22.64 -2.02
N GLU A 262 -13.94 23.65 -2.38
CA GLU A 262 -12.72 23.48 -3.17
C GLU A 262 -11.76 22.52 -2.44
N PHE A 263 -11.46 22.77 -1.16
CA PHE A 263 -10.59 21.90 -0.35
C PHE A 263 -11.11 20.46 -0.27
N ALA A 264 -12.40 20.27 0.05
CA ALA A 264 -13.01 18.95 0.13
C ALA A 264 -12.89 18.20 -1.21
N SER A 265 -13.08 18.89 -2.33
CA SER A 265 -12.95 18.29 -3.67
C SER A 265 -11.53 17.84 -4.02
N LEU A 266 -10.50 18.34 -3.32
CA LEU A 266 -9.10 17.98 -3.53
C LEU A 266 -8.68 16.71 -2.78
N LEU A 267 -9.52 16.19 -1.87
CA LEU A 267 -9.23 14.97 -1.12
C LEU A 267 -9.74 13.75 -1.91
N ASP A 268 -8.87 12.79 -2.15
CA ASP A 268 -9.23 11.51 -2.77
C ASP A 268 -9.89 10.57 -1.76
N GLU A 269 -10.71 9.67 -2.27
CA GLU A 269 -11.10 8.44 -1.59
C GLU A 269 -10.35 7.29 -2.25
N PHE A 270 -9.72 6.45 -1.45
CA PHE A 270 -8.96 5.31 -1.97
C PHE A 270 -9.88 4.10 -2.03
N ASN A 271 -9.99 3.49 -3.21
CA ASN A 271 -10.65 2.19 -3.34
C ASN A 271 -9.78 1.14 -2.63
N PRO A 272 -10.29 0.49 -1.57
CA PRO A 272 -9.52 -0.51 -0.85
C PRO A 272 -9.38 -1.82 -1.63
N VAL A 273 -10.14 -1.99 -2.72
CA VAL A 273 -10.01 -3.09 -3.69
C VAL A 273 -9.20 -2.59 -4.88
N PHE A 274 -7.94 -3.02 -4.96
CA PHE A 274 -7.05 -2.75 -6.08
C PHE A 274 -6.35 -4.02 -6.53
N ASN A 275 -6.00 -4.10 -7.81
CA ASN A 275 -5.34 -5.27 -8.36
C ASN A 275 -3.93 -5.43 -7.76
N ILE A 276 -3.57 -6.67 -7.42
CA ILE A 276 -2.25 -7.03 -6.90
C ILE A 276 -1.53 -7.97 -7.86
N VAL A 277 -2.21 -9.03 -8.31
CA VAL A 277 -1.64 -10.10 -9.16
C VAL A 277 -1.79 -9.86 -10.66
N THR A 278 -2.44 -8.75 -11.04
CA THR A 278 -2.62 -8.27 -12.41
C THR A 278 -2.35 -6.75 -12.45
N PRO A 279 -2.08 -6.17 -13.62
CA PRO A 279 -2.03 -4.71 -13.78
C PRO A 279 -3.33 -4.01 -13.35
#